data_AF-A0A935Z7I5-F1
#
_entry.id   AF-A0A935Z7I5-F1
#
_cell.length_a   1.000
_cell.length_b   1.000
_cell.length_c   1.000
_cell.angle_alpha   90.00
_cell.angle_beta   90.00
_cell.angle_gamma   90.00
#
_symmetry.space_group_name_H-M   'P 1'
#
loop_
_entity.id
_entity.type
_entity.pdbx_description
1 polymer ?
#
loop_
_entity_poly.entity_id
_entity_poly.type
_entity_poly.pdbx_seq_one_letter_code
_entity_poly.pdbx_strand_id
1 'polypeptide(L)' 'MPSSVRARGLFAAAALFFVFSAGCTRVAPYERGVLARPTMSPGSLSGPGEEHVYDVHEGATGGGTAGGGGCGCN' A
#
# COMPACT_ATOMS: atom_id res chain seq x y z
N MET A 1 21.00 33.21 -14.15
CA MET A 1 21.13 31.74 -13.96
C MET A 1 20.35 31.16 -12.77
N PRO A 2 20.12 31.83 -11.61
CA PRO A 2 19.36 31.21 -10.50
C PRO A 2 17.83 31.21 -10.71
N SER A 3 17.29 32.16 -11.49
CA SER A 3 15.85 32.27 -11.77
C SER A 3 15.32 31.15 -12.66
N SER A 4 16.11 30.68 -13.63
CA SER A 4 15.74 29.58 -14.53
C SER A 4 15.72 28.22 -13.82
N VAL A 5 16.55 28.03 -12.80
CA VAL A 5 16.55 26.81 -11.96
C VAL A 5 15.32 26.78 -11.05
N ARG A 6 14.95 27.92 -10.46
CA ARG A 6 13.73 28.06 -9.66
C ARG A 6 12.46 27.84 -10.50
N ALA A 7 12.41 28.38 -11.71
CA ALA A 7 11.29 28.16 -12.63
C ALA A 7 11.15 26.68 -13.01
N ARG A 8 12.25 25.99 -13.34
CA ARG A 8 12.25 24.55 -13.62
C ARG A 8 11.77 23.70 -12.43
N GLY A 9 12.19 24.06 -11.20
CA GLY A 9 11.72 23.40 -9.98
C GLY A 9 10.21 23.57 -9.76
N LEU A 10 9.68 24.78 -9.99
CA LEU A 10 8.24 25.05 -9.88
C LEU A 10 7.42 24.26 -10.91
N PHE A 11 7.88 24.18 -12.16
CA PHE A 11 7.22 23.37 -13.19
C PHE A 11 7.23 21.88 -12.85
N ALA A 12 8.35 21.36 -12.35
CA ALA A 12 8.43 19.95 -11.92
C ALA A 12 7.49 19.66 -10.75
N ALA A 13 7.42 20.54 -9.74
CA ALA A 13 6.52 20.39 -8.60
C ALA A 13 5.04 20.46 -9.01
N ALA A 14 4.67 21.38 -9.91
CA ALA A 14 3.31 21.50 -10.44
C ALA A 14 2.91 20.25 -11.25
N ALA A 15 3.82 19.74 -12.10
CA ALA A 15 3.59 18.51 -12.85
C ALA A 15 3.39 17.30 -11.92
N LEU A 16 4.22 17.18 -10.88
CA LEU A 16 4.10 16.13 -9.87
C LEU A 16 2.74 16.22 -9.17
N PHE A 17 2.36 17.41 -8.69
CA PHE A 17 1.06 17.61 -8.04
C PHE A 17 -0.12 17.21 -8.92
N PHE A 18 -0.07 17.51 -10.22
CA PHE A 18 -1.13 17.13 -11.16
C PHE A 18 -1.24 15.61 -11.35
N VAL A 19 -0.10 14.89 -11.38
CA VAL A 19 -0.10 13.42 -11.46
C VAL A 19 -0.71 12.79 -10.21
N PHE A 20 -0.38 13.30 -9.02
CA PHE A 20 -0.88 12.74 -7.76
C PHE A 20 -2.37 13.06 -7.48
N SER A 21 -2.92 14.12 -8.08
CA SER A 21 -4.33 14.50 -7.90
C SER A 21 -5.30 13.74 -8.81
N ALA A 22 -4.81 12.97 -9.79
CA ALA A 22 -5.64 12.21 -10.72
C ALA A 22 -6.40 11.01 -10.08
N GLY A 23 -6.10 10.65 -8.82
CA GLY A 23 -6.78 9.55 -8.13
C GLY A 23 -8.13 9.89 -7.50
N CYS A 24 -8.48 11.18 -7.39
CA CYS A 24 -9.72 11.62 -6.76
C CYS A 24 -10.88 11.63 -7.77
N THR A 25 -11.78 10.65 -7.68
CA THR A 25 -13.00 10.60 -8.49
C THR A 25 -14.27 10.63 -7.63
N ARG A 26 -15.36 11.17 -8.18
CA ARG A 26 -16.67 11.17 -7.51
C ARG A 26 -17.37 9.85 -7.82
N VAL A 27 -17.58 9.04 -6.80
CA VAL A 27 -18.26 7.73 -6.88
C VAL A 27 -19.73 7.90 -6.47
N ALA A 28 -20.65 7.23 -7.17
CA ALA A 28 -22.07 7.32 -6.82
C ALA A 28 -22.35 6.66 -5.46
N PRO A 29 -23.31 7.14 -4.64
CA PRO A 29 -23.53 6.62 -3.29
C PRO A 29 -23.77 5.11 -3.22
N TYR A 30 -24.40 4.53 -4.24
CA TYR A 30 -24.71 3.10 -4.34
C TYR A 30 -23.51 2.22 -4.75
N GLU A 31 -22.48 2.77 -5.40
CA GLU A 31 -21.25 2.05 -5.77
C GLU A 31 -20.32 1.85 -4.56
N ARG A 32 -20.46 2.69 -3.53
CA ARG A 32 -19.66 2.59 -2.29
C ARG A 32 -19.86 1.27 -1.55
N GLY A 33 -21.04 0.66 -1.64
CA GLY A 33 -21.31 -0.64 -1.02
C GLY A 33 -20.60 -1.83 -1.69
N VAL A 34 -20.24 -1.70 -2.98
CA VAL A 34 -19.46 -2.72 -3.71
C VAL A 34 -17.96 -2.55 -3.43
N LEU A 35 -17.52 -1.31 -3.24
CA LEU A 35 -16.13 -0.94 -2.98
C LEU A 35 -15.70 -1.18 -1.52
N ALA A 36 -16.60 -0.96 -0.56
CA ALA A 36 -16.32 -1.14 0.87
C ALA A 36 -16.84 -2.52 1.33
N ARG A 37 -16.03 -3.57 1.12
CA ARG A 37 -16.36 -4.90 1.64
C ARG A 37 -16.37 -4.87 3.18
N PRO A 38 -17.22 -5.67 3.86
CA PRO A 38 -17.23 -5.75 5.33
C PRO A 38 -15.86 -6.08 5.94
N THR A 39 -15.02 -6.81 5.21
CA THR A 39 -13.64 -7.15 5.59
C THR A 39 -12.66 -5.97 5.57
N MET A 40 -13.04 -4.84 4.98
CA MET A 40 -12.24 -3.59 4.96
C MET A 40 -12.65 -2.63 6.09
N SER A 41 -13.60 -3.03 6.95
CA SER A 41 -13.93 -2.27 8.15
C SER A 41 -12.72 -2.23 9.09
N PRO A 42 -12.38 -1.07 9.67
CA PRO A 42 -11.33 -0.96 10.69
C PRO A 42 -11.82 -1.59 12.01
N GLY A 43 -11.94 -2.91 12.02
CA GLY A 43 -12.10 -3.74 13.21
C GLY A 43 -10.78 -4.44 13.52
N SER A 44 -10.72 -5.13 14.66
CA SER A 44 -9.57 -5.97 14.99
C SER A 44 -9.44 -7.07 13.92
N LEU A 45 -8.34 -7.06 13.17
CA LEU A 45 -7.95 -8.15 12.27
C LEU A 45 -7.43 -9.38 13.05
N SER A 46 -7.53 -9.35 14.37
CA SER A 46 -7.09 -10.38 15.31
C SER A 46 -7.72 -11.73 15.02
N GLY A 47 -6.93 -12.61 14.43
CA GLY A 47 -7.34 -13.96 14.06
C GLY A 47 -6.20 -14.73 13.39
N PRO A 48 -6.43 -15.99 12.98
CA PRO A 48 -5.40 -16.87 12.42
C PRO A 48 -4.69 -16.33 11.17
N GLY A 49 -5.30 -15.35 10.50
CA GLY A 49 -4.70 -14.68 9.33
C GLY A 49 -3.57 -13.72 9.69
N GLU A 50 -3.55 -13.14 10.90
CA GLU A 50 -2.46 -12.25 11.33
C GLU A 50 -1.15 -13.02 11.50
N GLU A 51 -1.18 -14.17 12.17
CA GLU A 51 -0.02 -15.06 12.33
C GLU A 51 0.53 -15.50 10.96
N HIS A 52 -0.36 -15.89 10.03
CA HIS A 52 0.04 -16.23 8.66
C HIS A 52 0.69 -15.07 7.91
N VAL A 53 0.21 -13.83 8.10
CA VAL A 53 0.81 -12.62 7.51
C VAL A 53 2.19 -12.38 8.13
N TYR A 54 2.35 -12.51 9.45
CA TYR A 54 3.66 -12.41 10.10
C TYR A 54 4.62 -13.49 9.60
N ASP A 55 4.20 -14.75 9.50
CA ASP A 55 5.02 -15.85 8.97
C ASP A 55 5.48 -15.59 7.53
N VAL A 56 4.62 -15.03 6.69
CA VAL A 56 4.97 -14.69 5.29
C VAL A 56 5.93 -13.50 5.22
N HIS A 57 5.72 -12.48 6.06
CA HIS A 57 6.58 -11.29 6.09
C HIS A 57 7.94 -11.55 6.75
N GLU A 58 7.99 -12.37 7.79
CA GLU A 58 9.19 -12.73 8.56
C GLU A 58 9.80 -14.08 8.13
N GLY A 59 9.22 -14.73 7.13
CA GLY A 59 9.73 -16.00 6.57
C GLY A 59 11.15 -15.90 6.00
N ALA A 60 11.63 -14.70 5.68
CA ALA A 60 13.01 -14.45 5.30
C ALA A 60 14.00 -14.54 6.47
N THR A 61 13.54 -14.30 7.71
CA THR A 61 14.35 -14.38 8.95
C THR A 61 14.21 -15.72 9.67
N GLY A 62 13.40 -16.65 9.15
CA GLY A 62 13.13 -17.95 9.77
C GLY A 62 12.09 -17.84 10.89
N GLY A 63 10.84 -17.57 10.51
CA GLY A 63 9.69 -17.60 11.41
C GLY A 63 9.25 -19.03 11.74
N GLY A 64 9.43 -19.45 12.99
CA GLY A 64 8.76 -20.59 13.61
C GLY A 64 9.20 -22.00 13.18
N THR A 65 8.94 -22.99 14.03
CA THR A 65 9.16 -24.41 13.75
C THR A 65 8.03 -24.98 12.88
N ALA A 66 7.81 -24.43 11.69
CA ALA A 66 6.89 -25.00 10.71
C ALA A 66 7.71 -25.69 9.63
N GLY A 67 7.70 -27.03 9.66
CA GLY A 67 8.34 -27.85 8.65
C GLY A 67 7.69 -27.64 7.28
N GLY A 68 8.42 -26.96 6.39
CA GLY A 68 8.21 -27.02 4.95
C GLY A 68 7.72 -25.71 4.32
N GLY A 69 8.57 -25.11 3.48
CA GLY A 69 8.18 -24.01 2.59
C GLY A 69 9.21 -22.90 2.38
N GLY A 70 10.52 -23.15 2.53
CA GLY A 70 11.56 -22.14 2.23
C GLY A 70 12.27 -22.43 0.91
N CYS A 71 12.57 -21.40 0.11
CA CYS A 71 13.50 -21.50 -1.03
C CYS A 71 14.98 -21.58 -0.62
N GLY A 72 15.26 -21.83 0.67
CA GLY A 72 16.57 -22.24 1.18
C GLY A 72 17.75 -21.44 0.61
N CYS A 73 17.88 -20.17 1.00
CA CYS A 73 19.10 -19.42 0.75
C CYS A 73 19.67 -18.92 2.09
N ASN A 74 20.63 -19.69 2.61
CA ASN A 74 21.79 -19.14 3.32
C ASN A 74 23.00 -19.43 2.44
#